data_AF-A0A9D2IGY6-F1
#
_entry.id   AF-A0A9D2IGY6-F1
#
_cell.length_a   1.000
_cell.length_b   1.000
_cell.length_c   1.000
_cell.angle_alpha   90.00
_cell.angle_beta   90.00
_cell.angle_gamma   90.00
#
_symmetry.space_group_name_H-M   'P 1'
#
loop_
_entity.id
_entity.type
_entity.pdbx_description
1 polymer ?
#
loop_
_entity_poly.entity_id
_entity_poly.type
_entity_poly.pdbx_seq_one_letter_code
_entity_poly.pdbx_strand_id
1 'polypeptide(L)'
;MFFTIEKFQRRVEELGQRRYFGQQCIAPFTAAPGTLPEDEHYHQVPEKIEGEPFQLNDSFIGRDRYLWAEKEVTLPCAKEGCQVVGLFNFGETGGGYNSGFESLLYVDGHPYQGVDTNHNEVFFQGKEGEKVRLTFLLWTGLEGGGVHRTFYHQLKQADLGYLHKNTDELYYFARAITETLMLLPEDDENYASLKTALDRALLYIDWDEDTFYESVDKAHQVLMDELDRLEKHTDVTVHVVGHTHIDVAWLWRL
;
A
#
# COMPACT_ATOMS: atom_id res chain seq x y z
N MET A 1 -10.18 -21.19 26.77
CA MET A 1 -9.36 -20.02 26.41
C MET A 1 -9.73 -19.60 24.97
N PHE A 2 -11.00 -19.25 24.74
CA PHE A 2 -11.62 -19.20 23.40
C PHE A 2 -11.36 -17.89 22.60
N PHE A 3 -10.77 -16.86 23.20
CA PHE A 3 -10.67 -15.52 22.60
C PHE A 3 -9.27 -15.14 22.06
N THR A 4 -8.33 -16.09 21.96
CA THR A 4 -6.92 -15.73 21.65
C THR A 4 -6.71 -15.35 20.18
N ILE A 5 -7.33 -16.06 19.24
CA ILE A 5 -7.20 -15.74 17.80
C ILE A 5 -7.91 -14.41 17.49
N GLU A 6 -9.12 -14.21 18.00
CA GLU A 6 -9.85 -12.93 17.85
C GLU A 6 -9.06 -11.75 18.42
N LYS A 7 -8.37 -11.94 19.56
CA LYS A 7 -7.44 -10.94 20.11
C LYS A 7 -6.34 -10.63 19.09
N PHE A 8 -5.69 -11.64 18.51
CA PHE A 8 -4.60 -11.44 17.56
C PHE A 8 -5.07 -10.72 16.30
N GLN A 9 -6.22 -11.10 15.74
CA GLN A 9 -6.81 -10.41 14.59
C GLN A 9 -6.99 -8.91 14.87
N ARG A 10 -7.58 -8.55 16.01
CA ARG A 10 -7.74 -7.14 16.40
C ARG A 10 -6.42 -6.41 16.57
N ARG A 11 -5.39 -7.07 17.14
CA ARG A 11 -4.06 -6.45 17.29
C ARG A 11 -3.34 -6.28 15.96
N VAL A 12 -3.51 -7.21 15.02
CA VAL A 12 -3.01 -7.07 13.65
C VAL A 12 -3.67 -5.88 12.95
N GLU A 13 -4.99 -5.71 13.07
CA GLU A 13 -5.70 -4.55 12.51
C GLU A 13 -5.17 -3.23 13.10
N GLU A 14 -5.00 -3.17 14.43
CA GLU A 14 -4.51 -1.98 15.12
C GLU A 14 -3.05 -1.65 14.74
N LEU A 15 -2.17 -2.66 14.70
CA LEU A 15 -0.80 -2.50 14.20
C LEU A 15 -0.81 -1.95 12.77
N GLY A 16 -1.65 -2.52 11.89
CA GLY A 16 -1.77 -2.13 10.49
C GLY A 16 -2.08 -0.65 10.28
N GLN A 17 -2.94 -0.07 11.15
CA GLN A 17 -3.29 1.35 11.13
C GLN A 17 -2.16 2.24 11.64
N ARG A 18 -1.34 1.75 12.58
CA ARG A 18 -0.26 2.51 13.24
C ARG A 18 1.11 2.32 12.58
N ARG A 19 1.18 1.64 11.44
CA ARG A 19 2.42 1.55 10.65
C ARG A 19 2.87 2.91 10.11
N TYR A 20 1.91 3.79 9.85
CA TYR A 20 2.13 5.09 9.25
C TYR A 20 1.88 6.22 10.23
N PHE A 21 2.72 7.26 10.19
CA PHE A 21 2.51 8.47 10.99
C PHE A 21 3.09 9.72 10.35
N GLY A 22 2.74 10.88 10.91
CA GLY A 22 3.23 12.17 10.44
C GLY A 22 2.74 12.53 9.04
N GLN A 23 1.59 11.99 8.63
CA GLN A 23 0.99 12.22 7.33
C GLN A 23 0.67 13.71 7.14
N GLN A 24 1.11 14.23 5.99
CA GLN A 24 0.78 15.57 5.51
C GLN A 24 0.12 15.44 4.14
N CYS A 25 -1.10 15.93 4.04
CA CYS A 25 -1.84 15.96 2.78
C CYS A 25 -1.15 16.91 1.79
N ILE A 26 -0.90 16.43 0.58
CA ILE A 26 -0.25 17.21 -0.50
C ILE A 26 -1.23 17.74 -1.55
N ALA A 27 -2.51 17.38 -1.45
CA ALA A 27 -3.56 17.95 -2.27
C ALA A 27 -3.72 19.47 -1.98
N PRO A 28 -4.20 20.28 -2.94
CA PRO A 28 -4.59 19.89 -4.29
C PRO A 28 -3.41 19.67 -5.24
N PHE A 29 -3.62 18.82 -6.23
CA PHE A 29 -2.79 18.71 -7.43
C PHE A 29 -3.25 19.70 -8.50
N THR A 30 -2.36 20.10 -9.40
CA THR A 30 -2.77 20.72 -10.67
C THR A 30 -3.12 19.60 -11.64
N ALA A 31 -4.34 19.57 -12.16
CA ALA A 31 -4.79 18.46 -12.98
C ALA A 31 -5.35 18.90 -14.33
N ALA A 32 -5.07 18.12 -15.37
CA ALA A 32 -5.56 18.34 -16.72
C ALA A 32 -6.04 17.00 -17.34
N PRO A 33 -7.21 16.97 -18.00
CA PRO A 33 -7.64 15.80 -18.74
C PRO A 33 -6.61 15.41 -19.82
N GLY A 34 -6.47 14.11 -20.05
CA GLY A 34 -5.78 13.62 -21.23
C GLY A 34 -6.49 14.09 -22.51
N THR A 35 -5.69 14.42 -23.52
CA THR A 35 -6.12 15.00 -24.80
C THR A 35 -5.79 14.11 -25.99
N LEU A 36 -5.12 12.96 -25.78
CA LEU A 36 -4.83 12.04 -26.87
C LEU A 36 -6.14 11.49 -27.45
N PRO A 37 -6.18 11.25 -28.77
CA PRO A 37 -7.28 10.55 -29.41
C PRO A 37 -7.55 9.17 -28.80
N GLU A 38 -8.73 8.64 -29.11
CA GLU A 38 -9.03 7.24 -28.86
C GLU A 38 -7.99 6.34 -29.56
N ASP A 39 -7.55 5.27 -28.90
CA ASP A 39 -6.49 4.34 -29.34
C ASP A 39 -5.04 4.89 -29.34
N GLU A 40 -4.81 6.09 -28.78
CA GLU A 40 -3.47 6.60 -28.52
C GLU A 40 -3.13 6.58 -27.02
N HIS A 41 -1.85 6.32 -26.71
CA HIS A 41 -1.38 6.16 -25.33
C HIS A 41 -0.21 7.08 -25.03
N TYR A 42 -0.10 7.47 -23.76
CA TYR A 42 0.99 8.32 -23.29
C TYR A 42 2.25 7.51 -23.02
N HIS A 43 3.35 7.89 -23.68
CA HIS A 43 4.68 7.31 -23.44
C HIS A 43 5.59 8.16 -22.55
N GLN A 44 5.21 9.41 -22.32
CA GLN A 44 5.98 10.39 -21.54
C GLN A 44 5.04 11.41 -20.90
N VAL A 45 5.53 12.05 -19.84
CA VAL A 45 4.84 13.16 -19.19
C VAL A 45 4.74 14.35 -20.15
N PRO A 46 3.61 15.07 -20.23
CA PRO A 46 3.49 16.30 -21.00
C PRO A 46 4.49 17.35 -20.52
N GLU A 47 4.97 18.22 -21.43
CA GLU A 47 5.89 19.32 -21.05
C GLU A 47 5.27 20.27 -20.03
N LYS A 48 3.95 20.40 -20.03
CA LYS A 48 3.20 21.29 -19.15
C LYS A 48 1.84 20.70 -18.82
N ILE A 49 1.50 20.70 -17.54
CA ILE A 49 0.16 20.35 -17.05
C ILE A 49 -0.46 21.63 -16.49
N GLU A 50 -1.36 22.22 -17.26
CA GLU A 50 -2.17 23.36 -16.84
C GLU A 50 -3.63 22.96 -16.76
N GLY A 51 -4.24 23.19 -15.61
CA GLY A 51 -5.65 22.94 -15.43
C GLY A 51 -6.11 23.26 -14.02
N GLU A 52 -7.25 22.69 -13.66
CA GLU A 52 -7.95 23.00 -12.42
C GLU A 52 -7.34 22.25 -11.23
N PRO A 53 -7.50 22.75 -10.00
CA PRO A 53 -7.10 22.02 -8.81
C PRO A 53 -7.90 20.70 -8.69
N PHE A 54 -7.20 19.61 -8.39
CA PHE A 54 -7.78 18.32 -8.03
C PHE A 54 -7.49 18.04 -6.56
N GLN A 55 -8.52 18.15 -5.72
CA GLN A 55 -8.44 18.08 -4.26
C GLN A 55 -9.10 16.81 -3.71
N LEU A 56 -8.92 16.55 -2.41
CA LEU A 56 -9.57 15.43 -1.74
C LEU A 56 -11.09 15.48 -1.98
N ASN A 57 -11.65 14.30 -2.24
CA ASN A 57 -13.05 14.05 -2.58
C ASN A 57 -13.50 14.52 -3.98
N ASP A 58 -12.64 15.17 -4.77
CA ASP A 58 -12.96 15.42 -6.18
C ASP A 58 -13.01 14.10 -6.95
N SER A 59 -13.90 14.06 -7.94
CA SER A 59 -14.14 12.86 -8.74
C SER A 59 -13.57 12.97 -10.15
N PHE A 60 -12.93 11.89 -10.60
CA PHE A 60 -12.55 11.68 -11.98
C PHE A 60 -13.48 10.64 -12.59
N ILE A 61 -14.38 11.10 -13.47
CA ILE A 61 -15.51 10.33 -13.97
C ILE A 61 -15.39 10.15 -15.47
N GLY A 62 -15.60 8.91 -15.93
CA GLY A 62 -15.62 8.62 -17.35
C GLY A 62 -15.44 7.14 -17.65
N ARG A 63 -15.27 6.85 -18.93
CA ARG A 63 -14.91 5.53 -19.45
C ARG A 63 -13.73 5.75 -20.37
N ASP A 64 -12.68 4.97 -20.20
CA ASP A 64 -11.46 5.06 -21.00
C ASP A 64 -10.88 6.49 -21.13
N ARG A 65 -10.80 7.21 -20.00
CA ARG A 65 -10.26 8.56 -19.94
C ARG A 65 -8.98 8.58 -19.14
N TYR A 66 -8.13 9.55 -19.46
CA TYR A 66 -6.91 9.83 -18.71
C TYR A 66 -7.02 11.16 -17.97
N LEU A 67 -6.36 11.25 -16.81
CA LEU A 67 -6.16 12.48 -16.06
C LEU A 67 -4.69 12.58 -15.67
N TRP A 68 -4.06 13.70 -16.02
CA TRP A 68 -2.79 14.08 -15.46
C TRP A 68 -3.00 14.85 -14.17
N ALA A 69 -2.33 14.49 -13.08
CA ALA A 69 -2.35 15.21 -11.82
C ALA A 69 -0.91 15.42 -11.32
N GLU A 70 -0.50 16.68 -11.16
CA GLU A 70 0.87 17.06 -10.84
C GLU A 70 0.97 17.88 -9.56
N LYS A 71 2.04 17.65 -8.79
CA LYS A 71 2.40 18.46 -7.64
C LYS A 71 3.92 18.47 -7.43
N GLU A 72 4.48 19.67 -7.24
CA GLU A 72 5.79 19.80 -6.63
C GLU A 72 5.67 19.74 -5.10
N VAL A 73 6.45 18.86 -4.48
CA VAL A 73 6.48 18.64 -3.03
C VAL A 73 7.91 18.56 -2.53
N THR A 74 8.11 18.88 -1.27
CA THR A 74 9.35 18.51 -0.56
C THR A 74 9.06 17.24 0.22
N LEU A 75 9.80 16.17 -0.07
CA LEU A 75 9.66 14.91 0.66
C LEU A 75 10.10 15.09 2.11
N PRO A 76 9.48 14.39 3.07
CA PRO A 76 9.96 14.35 4.44
C PRO A 76 11.46 13.98 4.51
N CYS A 77 12.19 14.57 5.47
CA CYS A 77 13.60 14.24 5.69
C CYS A 77 13.76 12.81 6.21
N ALA A 78 14.95 12.22 6.06
CA ALA A 78 15.22 10.90 6.62
C ALA A 78 15.01 10.91 8.14
N LYS A 79 14.35 9.85 8.64
CA LYS A 79 14.11 9.63 10.06
C LYS A 79 14.55 8.21 10.42
N GLU A 80 15.33 8.09 11.51
CA GLU A 80 15.81 6.79 11.99
C GLU A 80 14.65 5.83 12.27
N GLY A 81 14.84 4.55 11.97
CA GLY A 81 13.80 3.51 12.09
C GLY A 81 12.64 3.63 11.10
N CYS A 82 12.63 4.63 10.22
CA CYS A 82 11.49 4.93 9.35
C CYS A 82 11.85 4.90 7.85
N GLN A 83 10.82 4.83 7.01
CA GLN A 83 10.91 5.08 5.57
C GLN A 83 9.98 6.24 5.20
N VAL A 84 10.42 7.09 4.27
CA VAL A 84 9.53 8.11 3.69
C VAL A 84 8.60 7.43 2.69
N VAL A 85 7.30 7.65 2.89
CA VAL A 85 6.23 6.97 2.13
C VAL A 85 5.19 7.99 1.65
N GLY A 86 4.70 7.77 0.44
CA GLY A 86 3.48 8.39 -0.08
C GLY A 86 2.32 7.41 -0.04
N LEU A 87 1.16 7.88 0.41
CA LEU A 87 -0.09 7.12 0.44
C LEU A 87 -1.08 7.78 -0.52
N PHE A 88 -1.38 7.09 -1.61
CA PHE A 88 -2.19 7.61 -2.71
C PHE A 88 -3.35 6.67 -2.98
N ASN A 89 -4.57 7.16 -2.82
CA ASN A 89 -5.79 6.40 -3.07
C ASN A 89 -6.72 7.25 -3.94
N PHE A 90 -6.89 6.82 -5.19
CA PHE A 90 -7.75 7.50 -6.16
C PHE A 90 -9.14 6.86 -6.29
N GLY A 91 -9.57 6.10 -5.28
CA GLY A 91 -10.95 5.68 -5.11
C GLY A 91 -11.18 4.20 -5.40
N GLU A 92 -12.43 3.82 -5.61
CA GLU A 92 -12.79 2.45 -5.99
C GLU A 92 -14.05 2.53 -6.85
N THR A 93 -14.16 1.68 -7.87
CA THR A 93 -15.42 1.50 -8.61
C THR A 93 -15.97 0.08 -8.50
N GLY A 94 -16.03 -0.48 -7.28
CA GLY A 94 -16.75 -1.72 -7.00
C GLY A 94 -15.96 -3.01 -7.16
N GLY A 95 -16.59 -4.13 -6.78
CA GLY A 95 -15.93 -5.44 -6.66
C GLY A 95 -15.58 -6.11 -7.99
N GLY A 96 -14.45 -6.84 -7.97
CA GLY A 96 -13.84 -7.49 -9.14
C GLY A 96 -12.53 -6.78 -9.55
N TYR A 97 -11.60 -7.52 -10.14
CA TYR A 97 -10.25 -7.02 -10.49
C TYR A 97 -10.22 -5.97 -11.64
N ASN A 98 -11.38 -5.54 -12.17
CA ASN A 98 -11.49 -4.64 -13.35
C ASN A 98 -12.16 -3.29 -13.03
N SER A 99 -12.17 -2.90 -11.76
CA SER A 99 -12.86 -1.69 -11.26
C SER A 99 -12.02 -0.88 -10.27
N GLY A 100 -10.78 -1.30 -10.03
CA GLY A 100 -9.84 -0.46 -9.31
C GLY A 100 -9.49 0.79 -10.12
N PHE A 101 -8.98 1.81 -9.43
CA PHE A 101 -8.26 2.86 -10.15
C PHE A 101 -6.90 2.30 -10.57
N GLU A 102 -6.39 2.81 -11.68
CA GLU A 102 -5.04 2.53 -12.14
C GLU A 102 -4.33 3.84 -12.42
N SER A 103 -3.08 3.92 -12.01
CA SER A 103 -2.25 5.07 -12.33
C SER A 103 -0.78 4.70 -12.42
N LEU A 104 -0.04 5.49 -13.19
CA LEU A 104 1.42 5.46 -13.23
C LEU A 104 1.94 6.74 -12.59
N LEU A 105 2.73 6.60 -11.53
CA LEU A 105 3.47 7.70 -10.93
C LEU A 105 4.78 7.92 -11.68
N TYR A 106 5.03 9.18 -12.00
CA TYR A 106 6.31 9.70 -12.44
C TYR A 106 6.91 10.57 -11.33
N VAL A 107 8.21 10.42 -11.10
CA VAL A 107 9.00 11.28 -10.21
C VAL A 107 10.02 12.02 -11.06
N ASP A 108 9.94 13.35 -11.05
CA ASP A 108 10.79 14.23 -11.87
C ASP A 108 10.76 13.86 -13.37
N GLY A 109 9.57 13.49 -13.86
CA GLY A 109 9.33 13.12 -15.26
C GLY A 109 9.70 11.68 -15.64
N HIS A 110 10.26 10.89 -14.73
CA HIS A 110 10.65 9.50 -14.99
C HIS A 110 9.63 8.53 -14.38
N PRO A 111 9.22 7.46 -15.11
CA PRO A 111 8.35 6.43 -14.55
C PRO A 111 8.94 5.87 -13.25
N TYR A 112 8.11 5.77 -12.21
CA TYR A 112 8.54 5.35 -10.88
C TYR A 112 7.83 4.08 -10.41
N GLN A 113 6.50 4.10 -10.34
CA GLN A 113 5.72 2.96 -9.84
C GLN A 113 4.28 3.00 -10.37
N GLY A 114 3.68 1.83 -10.59
CA GLY A 114 2.23 1.71 -10.66
C GLY A 114 1.61 1.98 -9.28
N VAL A 115 0.55 2.78 -9.25
CA VAL A 115 -0.26 3.02 -8.06
C VAL A 115 -1.70 2.64 -8.43
N ASP A 116 -2.21 1.65 -7.72
CA ASP A 116 -3.52 1.06 -7.98
C ASP A 116 -4.22 0.72 -6.66
N THR A 117 -5.45 0.24 -6.72
CA THR A 117 -6.28 -0.08 -5.55
C THR A 117 -5.61 -1.02 -4.53
N ASN A 118 -4.73 -1.91 -4.97
CA ASN A 118 -3.99 -2.84 -4.12
C ASN A 118 -2.60 -2.30 -3.72
N HIS A 119 -2.06 -1.34 -4.48
CA HIS A 119 -0.72 -0.77 -4.28
C HIS A 119 -0.81 0.76 -4.11
N ASN A 120 -1.33 1.19 -2.95
CA ASN A 120 -1.48 2.61 -2.61
C ASN A 120 -0.20 3.25 -2.03
N GLU A 121 0.82 2.44 -1.74
CA GLU A 121 2.06 2.87 -1.09
C GLU A 121 3.16 3.14 -2.11
N VAL A 122 3.88 4.24 -1.92
CA VAL A 122 5.06 4.59 -2.72
C VAL A 122 6.22 4.92 -1.79
N PHE A 123 7.30 4.15 -1.86
CA PHE A 123 8.50 4.38 -1.07
C PHE A 123 9.50 5.26 -1.82
N PHE A 124 9.95 6.35 -1.20
CA PHE A 124 10.88 7.32 -1.82
C PHE A 124 12.32 7.13 -1.33
N GLN A 125 12.81 5.88 -1.34
CA GLN A 125 14.14 5.55 -0.82
C GLN A 125 15.24 6.31 -1.57
N GLY A 126 16.11 7.00 -0.82
CA GLY A 126 17.22 7.77 -1.38
C GLY A 126 16.82 9.14 -1.91
N LYS A 127 15.57 9.57 -1.73
CA LYS A 127 15.06 10.92 -2.09
C LYS A 127 14.58 11.72 -0.88
N GLU A 128 14.91 11.28 0.32
CA GLU A 128 14.44 11.89 1.55
C GLU A 128 14.92 13.36 1.65
N GLY A 129 13.98 14.28 1.92
CA GLY A 129 14.26 15.73 1.97
C GLY A 129 14.39 16.42 0.61
N GLU A 130 14.37 15.68 -0.50
CA GLU A 130 14.44 16.28 -1.84
C GLU A 130 13.14 17.01 -2.21
N LYS A 131 13.28 18.09 -2.98
CA LYS A 131 12.14 18.66 -3.70
C LYS A 131 11.95 17.86 -4.98
N VAL A 132 10.79 17.24 -5.13
CA VAL A 132 10.45 16.39 -6.27
C VAL A 132 9.14 16.84 -6.90
N ARG A 133 8.98 16.53 -8.18
CA ARG A 133 7.72 16.68 -8.90
C ARG A 133 7.07 15.31 -9.06
N LEU A 134 5.91 15.14 -8.43
CA LEU A 134 5.08 13.96 -8.54
C LEU A 134 4.03 14.20 -9.62
N THR A 135 3.99 13.34 -10.63
CA THR A 135 3.01 13.40 -11.71
C THR A 135 2.34 12.06 -11.87
N PHE A 136 1.02 12.01 -11.65
CA PHE A 136 0.20 10.81 -11.83
C PHE A 136 -0.48 10.86 -13.19
N LEU A 137 -0.36 9.77 -13.95
CA LEU A 137 -1.24 9.47 -15.08
C LEU A 137 -2.31 8.50 -14.58
N LEU A 138 -3.51 9.00 -14.30
CA LEU A 138 -4.65 8.16 -13.92
C LEU A 138 -5.41 7.71 -15.17
N TRP A 139 -5.92 6.49 -15.15
CA TRP A 139 -6.80 5.94 -16.16
C TRP A 139 -8.12 5.48 -15.53
N THR A 140 -9.25 5.83 -16.14
CA THR A 140 -10.56 5.43 -15.59
C THR A 140 -10.87 3.94 -15.76
N GLY A 141 -10.17 3.25 -16.66
CA GLY A 141 -10.40 1.84 -16.96
C GLY A 141 -11.44 1.58 -18.05
N LEU A 142 -11.54 0.29 -18.38
CA LEU A 142 -12.50 -0.36 -19.28
C LEU A 142 -13.19 -1.52 -18.55
N GLU A 143 -14.40 -1.91 -18.98
CA GLU A 143 -15.27 -2.83 -18.23
C GLU A 143 -14.79 -4.27 -18.15
N GLY A 144 -13.80 -4.64 -18.93
CA GLY A 144 -13.49 -6.05 -19.08
C GLY A 144 -14.44 -6.77 -20.05
N GLY A 145 -15.05 -6.04 -20.99
CA GLY A 145 -16.14 -6.54 -21.84
C GLY A 145 -17.54 -6.34 -21.23
N GLY A 146 -18.58 -6.73 -21.96
CA GLY A 146 -19.97 -6.48 -21.54
C GLY A 146 -20.48 -5.06 -21.89
N VAL A 147 -21.44 -4.57 -21.12
CA VAL A 147 -22.10 -3.28 -21.39
C VAL A 147 -21.21 -2.12 -20.92
N HIS A 148 -21.11 -1.07 -21.74
CA HIS A 148 -20.41 0.16 -21.37
C HIS A 148 -20.98 0.74 -20.06
N ARG A 149 -20.09 1.06 -19.12
CA ARG A 149 -20.40 1.68 -17.84
C ARG A 149 -19.53 2.91 -17.64
N THR A 150 -19.97 3.77 -16.75
CA THR A 150 -19.17 4.93 -16.30
C THR A 150 -18.44 4.54 -15.03
N PHE A 151 -17.16 4.86 -14.97
CA PHE A 151 -16.31 4.69 -13.80
C PHE A 151 -16.24 6.01 -13.02
N TYR A 152 -16.18 5.89 -11.69
CA TYR A 152 -16.21 6.97 -10.72
C TYR A 152 -15.02 6.85 -9.76
N HIS A 153 -13.91 7.46 -10.13
CA HIS A 153 -12.73 7.53 -9.27
C HIS A 153 -12.81 8.78 -8.41
N GLN A 154 -12.25 8.74 -7.21
CA GLN A 154 -12.27 9.85 -6.27
C GLN A 154 -10.95 9.92 -5.53
N LEU A 155 -10.34 11.10 -5.46
CA LEU A 155 -9.13 11.28 -4.65
C LEU A 155 -9.48 11.15 -3.17
N LYS A 156 -9.28 9.96 -2.60
CA LYS A 156 -9.55 9.65 -1.18
C LYS A 156 -8.36 9.92 -0.29
N GLN A 157 -7.14 9.80 -0.83
CA GLN A 157 -5.92 10.01 -0.06
C GLN A 157 -4.77 10.49 -0.96
N ALA A 158 -4.01 11.47 -0.44
CA ALA A 158 -2.75 11.92 -1.03
C ALA A 158 -1.87 12.51 0.08
N ASP A 159 -1.22 11.63 0.83
CA ASP A 159 -0.40 12.00 1.97
C ASP A 159 1.07 11.64 1.73
N LEU A 160 1.96 12.45 2.29
CA LEU A 160 3.35 12.07 2.53
C LEU A 160 3.57 11.91 4.02
N GLY A 161 4.31 10.89 4.44
CA GLY A 161 4.60 10.65 5.84
C GLY A 161 5.72 9.65 6.04
N TYR A 162 5.66 8.95 7.17
CA TYR A 162 6.63 7.92 7.53
C TYR A 162 5.95 6.58 7.74
N LEU A 163 6.61 5.51 7.27
CA LEU A 163 6.37 4.13 7.69
C LEU A 163 7.39 3.78 8.78
N HIS A 164 6.93 3.30 9.94
CA HIS A 164 7.81 2.75 10.97
C HIS A 164 8.17 1.29 10.64
N LYS A 165 9.46 1.01 10.40
CA LYS A 165 9.91 -0.28 9.85
C LYS A 165 9.55 -1.46 10.74
N ASN A 166 9.86 -1.38 12.03
CA ASN A 166 9.61 -2.48 12.96
C ASN A 166 8.10 -2.70 13.21
N THR A 167 7.28 -1.64 13.13
CA THR A 167 5.82 -1.80 13.22
C THR A 167 5.27 -2.49 11.98
N ASP A 168 5.78 -2.16 10.80
CA ASP A 168 5.39 -2.81 9.55
C ASP A 168 5.79 -4.29 9.52
N GLU A 169 7.04 -4.61 9.88
CA GLU A 169 7.51 -5.98 9.96
C GLU A 169 6.73 -6.79 11.01
N LEU A 170 6.55 -6.24 12.21
CA LEU A 170 5.73 -6.87 13.25
C LEU A 170 4.29 -7.10 12.79
N TYR A 171 3.69 -6.16 12.07
CA TYR A 171 2.35 -6.32 11.51
C TYR A 171 2.27 -7.53 10.57
N TYR A 172 3.20 -7.67 9.61
CA TYR A 172 3.18 -8.78 8.67
C TYR A 172 3.47 -10.12 9.32
N PHE A 173 4.41 -10.19 10.28
CA PHE A 173 4.65 -11.41 11.05
C PHE A 173 3.44 -11.77 11.92
N ALA A 174 2.87 -10.81 12.64
CA ALA A 174 1.68 -11.05 13.45
C ALA A 174 0.50 -11.54 12.59
N ARG A 175 0.31 -10.95 11.40
CA ARG A 175 -0.71 -11.40 10.43
C ARG A 175 -0.45 -12.82 9.96
N ALA A 176 0.76 -13.12 9.50
CA ALA A 176 1.14 -14.45 9.02
C ALA A 176 0.99 -15.53 10.11
N ILE A 177 1.41 -15.24 11.34
CA ILE A 177 1.23 -16.13 12.49
C ILE A 177 -0.25 -16.35 12.76
N THR A 178 -1.05 -15.27 12.82
CA THR A 178 -2.48 -15.36 13.09
C THR A 178 -3.21 -16.19 12.04
N GLU A 179 -2.90 -15.97 10.75
CA GLU A 179 -3.45 -16.75 9.64
C GLU A 179 -3.02 -18.21 9.69
N THR A 180 -1.76 -18.48 10.04
CA THR A 180 -1.25 -19.85 10.22
C THR A 180 -1.98 -20.57 11.35
N LEU A 181 -2.23 -19.91 12.48
CA LEU A 181 -2.98 -20.47 13.61
C LEU A 181 -4.45 -20.76 13.27
N MET A 182 -5.03 -20.11 12.25
CA MET A 182 -6.39 -20.46 11.78
C MET A 182 -6.41 -21.72 10.91
N LEU A 183 -5.25 -22.12 10.36
CA LEU A 183 -5.11 -23.26 9.46
C LEU A 183 -4.59 -24.52 10.16
N LEU A 184 -3.74 -24.35 11.19
CA LEU A 184 -3.16 -25.46 11.94
C LEU A 184 -4.17 -26.09 12.92
N PRO A 185 -4.12 -27.43 13.11
CA PRO A 185 -4.80 -28.09 14.23
C PRO A 185 -4.30 -27.58 15.59
N GLU A 186 -5.18 -27.51 16.59
CA GLU A 186 -4.82 -27.01 17.94
C GLU A 186 -3.82 -27.92 18.68
N ASP A 187 -3.72 -29.19 18.30
CA ASP A 187 -2.80 -30.17 18.86
C ASP A 187 -1.43 -30.21 18.16
N ASP A 188 -1.21 -29.36 17.15
CA ASP A 188 0.08 -29.19 16.49
C ASP A 188 1.09 -28.45 17.41
N GLU A 189 2.33 -28.93 17.48
CA GLU A 189 3.37 -28.30 18.31
C GLU A 189 3.70 -26.87 17.86
N ASN A 190 3.64 -26.61 16.54
CA ASN A 190 3.84 -25.27 15.99
C ASN A 190 2.70 -24.33 16.39
N TYR A 191 1.48 -24.84 16.53
CA TYR A 191 0.34 -24.04 16.97
C TYR A 191 0.62 -23.44 18.36
N ALA A 192 0.99 -24.27 19.33
CA ALA A 192 1.27 -23.83 20.69
C ALA A 192 2.46 -22.86 20.76
N SER A 193 3.49 -23.13 19.97
CA SER A 193 4.73 -22.35 19.91
C SER A 193 4.52 -20.96 19.30
N LEU A 194 3.92 -20.89 18.10
CA LEU A 194 3.61 -19.63 17.42
C LEU A 194 2.62 -18.77 18.22
N LYS A 195 1.60 -19.39 18.81
CA LYS A 195 0.64 -18.70 19.67
C LYS A 195 1.34 -18.07 20.88
N THR A 196 2.23 -18.82 21.54
CA THR A 196 2.98 -18.30 22.69
C THR A 196 3.92 -17.17 22.29
N ALA A 197 4.64 -17.30 21.17
CA ALA A 197 5.57 -16.29 20.67
C ALA A 197 4.85 -14.95 20.40
N LEU A 198 3.76 -14.97 19.64
CA LEU A 198 2.99 -13.76 19.35
C LEU A 198 2.33 -13.17 20.60
N ASP A 199 1.79 -14.02 21.48
CA ASP A 199 1.19 -13.53 22.74
C ASP A 199 2.20 -12.78 23.60
N ARG A 200 3.43 -13.31 23.73
CA ARG A 200 4.53 -12.68 24.47
C ARG A 200 4.95 -11.36 23.85
N ALA A 201 5.17 -11.32 22.54
CA ALA A 201 5.56 -10.10 21.84
C ALA A 201 4.53 -8.97 22.08
N LEU A 202 3.23 -9.29 21.97
CA LEU A 202 2.15 -8.32 22.17
C LEU A 202 2.06 -7.77 23.61
N LEU A 203 2.64 -8.44 24.62
CA LEU A 203 2.69 -7.93 26.00
C LEU A 203 3.67 -6.76 26.16
N TYR A 204 4.64 -6.62 25.25
CA TYR A 204 5.61 -5.53 25.29
C TYR A 204 5.09 -4.25 24.63
N ILE A 205 4.00 -4.33 23.88
CA ILE A 205 3.44 -3.16 23.19
C ILE A 205 2.64 -2.33 24.20
N ASP A 206 3.09 -1.09 24.36
CA ASP A 206 2.32 -0.01 24.94
C ASP A 206 1.52 0.66 23.82
N TRP A 207 0.21 0.82 24.02
CA TRP A 207 -0.69 1.34 22.98
C TRP A 207 -0.92 2.85 23.11
N ASP A 208 -0.26 3.51 24.06
CA ASP A 208 -0.25 4.96 24.19
C ASP A 208 0.62 5.61 23.08
N GLU A 209 0.16 6.74 22.53
CA GLU A 209 0.78 7.36 21.35
C GLU A 209 2.26 7.71 21.54
N ASP A 210 2.64 8.16 22.73
CA ASP A 210 3.99 8.66 23.04
C ASP A 210 5.04 7.54 23.16
N THR A 211 4.62 6.34 23.54
CA THR A 211 5.50 5.20 23.85
C THR A 211 5.38 4.06 22.84
N PHE A 212 4.38 4.12 21.96
CA PHE A 212 4.03 3.05 21.02
C PHE A 212 5.25 2.55 20.23
N TYR A 213 5.92 3.42 19.48
CA TYR A 213 6.99 2.98 18.58
C TYR A 213 8.20 2.38 19.32
N GLU A 214 8.61 2.97 20.45
CA GLU A 214 9.69 2.42 21.27
C GLU A 214 9.32 1.05 21.87
N SER A 215 8.06 0.88 22.28
CA SER A 215 7.56 -0.38 22.80
C SER A 215 7.45 -1.46 21.71
N VAL A 216 7.08 -1.05 20.48
CA VAL A 216 7.02 -1.93 19.31
C VAL A 216 8.39 -2.41 18.89
N ASP A 217 9.44 -1.57 18.98
CA ASP A 217 10.82 -2.02 18.72
C ASP A 217 11.22 -3.18 19.64
N LYS A 218 10.85 -3.09 20.93
CA LYS A 218 11.07 -4.17 21.90
C LYS A 218 10.23 -5.40 21.57
N ALA A 219 8.94 -5.22 21.26
CA ALA A 219 8.05 -6.31 20.90
C ALA A 219 8.51 -7.05 19.63
N HIS A 220 8.99 -6.31 18.63
CA HIS A 220 9.54 -6.83 17.40
C HIS A 220 10.76 -7.72 17.67
N GLN A 221 11.73 -7.22 18.46
CA GLN A 221 12.91 -8.01 18.84
C GLN A 221 12.52 -9.29 19.59
N VAL A 222 11.58 -9.19 20.54
CA VAL A 222 11.08 -10.36 21.29
C VAL A 222 10.46 -11.39 20.34
N LEU A 223 9.67 -10.95 19.35
CA LEU A 223 9.07 -11.87 18.39
C LEU A 223 10.14 -12.56 17.54
N MET A 224 11.11 -11.80 17.01
CA MET A 224 12.19 -12.37 16.20
C MET A 224 13.02 -13.37 17.00
N ASP A 225 13.37 -13.06 18.24
CA ASP A 225 14.12 -13.97 19.13
C ASP A 225 13.33 -15.26 19.43
N GLU A 226 12.00 -15.16 19.63
CA GLU A 226 11.15 -16.34 19.85
C GLU A 226 11.07 -17.19 18.56
N LEU A 227 10.89 -16.57 17.40
CA LEU A 227 10.80 -17.26 16.10
C LEU A 227 12.13 -17.93 15.71
N ASP A 228 13.27 -17.33 16.03
CA ASP A 228 14.59 -17.91 15.77
C ASP A 228 14.90 -19.13 16.65
N ARG A 229 14.26 -19.23 17.82
CA ARG A 229 14.36 -20.42 18.69
C ARG A 229 13.48 -21.57 18.24
N LEU A 230 12.50 -21.33 17.37
CA LEU A 230 11.64 -22.39 16.86
C LEU A 230 12.42 -23.25 15.88
N GLU A 231 12.34 -24.57 16.08
CA GLU A 231 13.00 -25.53 15.23
C GLU A 231 12.29 -25.60 13.88
N LYS A 232 13.02 -25.28 12.80
CA LYS A 232 12.48 -25.24 11.43
C LYS A 232 12.70 -26.61 10.78
N HIS A 233 11.93 -27.61 11.18
CA HIS A 233 12.01 -28.97 10.62
C HIS A 233 10.88 -29.24 9.62
N THR A 234 11.26 -29.49 8.36
CA THR A 234 10.33 -29.96 7.32
C THR A 234 11.10 -30.77 6.27
N ASP A 235 10.54 -31.93 5.90
CA ASP A 235 11.03 -32.72 4.76
C ASP A 235 10.54 -32.14 3.41
N VAL A 236 9.68 -31.12 3.45
CA VAL A 236 9.09 -30.48 2.29
C VAL A 236 9.83 -29.18 1.97
N THR A 237 10.30 -29.05 0.74
CA THR A 237 10.83 -27.80 0.20
C THR A 237 9.77 -27.13 -0.67
N VAL A 238 9.45 -25.87 -0.38
CA VAL A 238 8.54 -25.03 -1.18
C VAL A 238 9.36 -24.01 -1.97
N HIS A 239 9.19 -24.00 -3.30
CA HIS A 239 9.78 -23.00 -4.17
C HIS A 239 8.73 -21.97 -4.58
N VAL A 240 9.05 -20.68 -4.42
CA VAL A 240 8.14 -19.57 -4.73
C VAL A 240 8.79 -18.68 -5.78
N VAL A 241 8.01 -18.28 -6.80
CA VAL A 241 8.43 -17.38 -7.88
C VAL A 241 7.37 -16.30 -8.04
N GLY A 242 7.80 -15.04 -8.09
CA GLY A 242 6.93 -13.91 -8.45
C GLY A 242 6.72 -13.87 -9.96
N HIS A 243 5.47 -13.79 -10.40
CA HIS A 243 5.10 -13.71 -11.81
C HIS A 243 3.97 -12.70 -12.00
N THR A 244 4.13 -11.82 -12.98
CA THR A 244 3.07 -10.90 -13.42
C THR A 244 2.60 -11.34 -14.79
N HIS A 245 1.34 -11.77 -14.89
CA HIS A 245 0.70 -12.06 -16.16
C HIS A 245 0.01 -10.79 -16.67
N ILE A 246 0.35 -10.35 -17.89
CA ILE A 246 -0.32 -9.24 -18.56
C ILE A 246 -0.76 -9.75 -19.92
N ASP A 247 -2.07 -9.82 -20.13
CA ASP A 247 -2.61 -10.06 -21.45
C ASP A 247 -2.35 -8.84 -22.34
N VAL A 248 -1.71 -9.05 -23.49
CA VAL A 248 -1.33 -7.94 -24.38
C VAL A 248 -2.55 -7.39 -25.14
N ALA A 249 -3.52 -8.25 -25.46
CA ALA A 249 -4.78 -7.87 -26.07
C ALA A 249 -5.88 -8.80 -25.56
N TRP A 250 -6.68 -8.30 -24.61
CA TRP A 250 -7.80 -9.06 -24.06
C TRP A 250 -9.03 -8.16 -23.90
N LEU A 251 -9.10 -7.43 -22.80
CA LEU A 251 -10.24 -6.56 -22.49
C LEU A 251 -9.87 -5.07 -22.45
N TRP A 252 -8.62 -4.78 -22.80
CA TRP A 252 -8.04 -3.46 -23.00
C TRP A 252 -7.33 -3.44 -24.35
N ARG A 253 -7.05 -2.22 -24.81
CA ARG A 253 -6.50 -1.97 -26.14
C ARG A 253 -4.96 -2.00 -26.10
N LEU A 254 -4.38 -2.24 -27.27
CA LEU A 254 -2.94 -2.20 -27.53
C LEU A 254 -2.43 -0.76 -27.68
#